data_AF-A0A1F5BJ87-F1
#
_entry.id   AF-A0A1F5BJ87-F1
#
_cell.length_a   1.000
_cell.length_b   1.000
_cell.length_c   1.000
_cell.angle_alpha   90.00
_cell.angle_beta   90.00
_cell.angle_gamma   90.00
#
_symmetry.space_group_name_H-M   'P 1'
#
loop_
_entity.id
_entity.type
_entity.pdbx_description
1 polymer ?
#
loop_
_entity_poly.entity_id
_entity_poly.type
_entity_poly.pdbx_seq_one_letter_code
_entity_poly.pdbx_strand_id
1 'polypeptide(L)'
;MKNFNNKNIVISVAASILVIGGAVWYAGLKPADNQPAGQNTGGALAAEESSFDFGVISMAAGEVSHSFKIKNSGGGPVVVNKIYTSCMCTTAILNKGGNKSGPFGMPGHGSATRLKETIGPGEEAEIEVVFDPAAHGPEGTGLIKRVVYAETDSEAAPKLQLTFEANVTP
;
A
#
# COMPACT_ATOMS: atom_id res chain seq x y z
N MET A 1 24.13 -7.63 -73.16
CA MET A 1 24.94 -7.07 -72.06
C MET A 1 24.34 -5.71 -71.69
N LYS A 2 23.71 -5.59 -70.51
CA LYS A 2 23.09 -4.34 -70.05
C LYS A 2 24.12 -3.58 -69.20
N ASN A 3 24.59 -2.43 -69.71
CA ASN A 3 25.48 -1.54 -68.98
C ASN A 3 24.71 -0.91 -67.81
N PHE A 4 25.06 -1.29 -66.58
CA PHE A 4 24.57 -0.62 -65.38
C PHE A 4 25.47 0.59 -65.11
N ASN A 5 24.88 1.78 -65.20
CA ASN A 5 25.56 3.05 -64.93
C ASN A 5 25.98 3.16 -63.46
N ASN A 6 27.26 3.41 -63.26
CA ASN A 6 28.02 3.36 -62.00
C ASN A 6 27.51 4.33 -60.92
N LYS A 7 26.66 5.31 -61.31
CA LYS A 7 26.09 6.32 -60.42
C LYS A 7 24.95 5.77 -59.53
N ASN A 8 24.23 4.73 -59.98
CA ASN A 8 23.08 4.18 -59.24
C ASN A 8 23.48 3.08 -58.24
N ILE A 9 24.65 2.45 -58.43
CA ILE A 9 25.19 1.41 -57.53
C ILE A 9 25.75 2.03 -56.24
N VAL A 10 26.36 3.22 -56.33
CA VAL A 10 26.91 3.93 -55.15
C VAL A 10 25.79 4.40 -54.22
N ILE A 11 24.63 4.81 -54.77
CA ILE A 11 23.47 5.25 -54.00
C ILE A 11 22.80 4.07 -53.28
N SER A 12 22.72 2.89 -53.91
CA SER A 12 22.13 1.70 -53.29
C SER A 12 22.99 1.09 -52.18
N VAL A 13 24.33 1.18 -52.29
CA VAL A 13 25.26 0.71 -51.25
C VAL A 13 25.29 1.67 -50.06
N ALA A 14 25.21 2.99 -50.29
CA ALA A 14 25.11 3.98 -49.22
C ALA A 14 23.77 3.89 -48.46
N ALA A 15 22.66 3.65 -49.16
CA ALA A 15 21.34 3.48 -48.55
C ALA A 15 21.22 2.20 -47.70
N SER A 16 21.87 1.11 -48.11
CA SER A 16 21.86 -0.15 -47.35
C SER A 16 22.77 -0.11 -46.11
N ILE A 17 23.90 0.59 -46.16
CA ILE A 17 24.77 0.81 -44.98
C ILE A 17 24.08 1.73 -43.95
N LEU A 18 23.31 2.73 -44.37
CA LEU A 18 22.54 3.60 -43.47
C LEU A 18 21.38 2.87 -42.77
N VAL A 19 20.71 1.94 -43.45
CA VAL A 19 19.62 1.14 -42.85
C VAL A 19 20.17 0.13 -41.83
N ILE A 20 21.32 -0.50 -42.11
CA ILE A 20 21.95 -1.44 -41.18
C ILE A 20 22.56 -0.69 -39.97
N GLY A 21 23.22 0.45 -40.19
CA GLY A 21 23.75 1.30 -39.12
C GLY A 21 22.65 1.89 -38.23
N GLY A 22 21.53 2.33 -38.82
CA GLY A 22 20.35 2.82 -38.08
C GLY A 22 19.65 1.72 -37.28
N ALA A 23 19.58 0.50 -37.79
CA ALA A 23 19.02 -0.64 -37.06
C ALA A 23 19.91 -1.06 -35.87
N VAL A 24 21.23 -1.00 -36.00
CA VAL A 24 22.18 -1.29 -34.92
C VAL A 24 22.17 -0.19 -33.85
N TRP A 25 21.98 1.08 -34.22
CA TRP A 25 21.83 2.18 -33.27
C TRP A 25 20.47 2.14 -32.54
N TYR A 26 19.38 1.81 -33.24
CA TYR A 26 18.04 1.67 -32.65
C TYR A 26 17.94 0.49 -31.67
N ALA A 27 18.66 -0.61 -31.93
CA ALA A 27 18.68 -1.77 -31.03
C ALA A 27 19.62 -1.60 -29.81
N GLY A 28 20.59 -0.67 -29.87
CA GLY A 28 21.65 -0.49 -28.87
C GLY A 28 21.37 0.53 -27.76
N LEU A 29 20.28 1.29 -27.84
CA LEU A 29 19.88 2.27 -26.82
C LEU A 29 18.60 1.86 -26.12
N LYS A 30 18.63 0.70 -25.46
CA LYS A 30 17.78 0.52 -24.28
C LYS A 30 18.56 1.08 -23.11
N PRO A 31 18.04 2.08 -22.38
CA PRO A 31 18.59 2.36 -21.06
C PRO A 31 18.56 1.03 -20.32
N ALA A 32 19.72 0.59 -19.82
CA ALA A 32 19.71 -0.42 -18.79
C ALA A 32 18.93 0.21 -17.64
N ASP A 33 17.71 -0.27 -17.41
CA ASP A 33 17.01 -0.02 -16.16
C ASP A 33 17.99 -0.41 -15.07
N ASN A 34 18.52 0.60 -14.38
CA ASN A 34 19.18 0.41 -13.10
C ASN A 34 18.08 0.03 -12.11
N GLN A 35 17.57 -1.18 -12.27
CA GLN A 35 16.72 -1.82 -11.29
C GLN A 35 17.64 -2.10 -10.09
N PRO A 36 17.42 -1.47 -8.93
CA PRO A 36 18.26 -1.73 -7.78
C PRO A 36 18.21 -3.23 -7.45
N ALA A 37 19.40 -3.79 -7.20
CA ALA A 37 19.56 -5.17 -6.81
C ALA A 37 18.76 -5.47 -5.54
N GLY A 38 17.88 -6.47 -5.63
CA GLY A 38 17.00 -6.94 -4.56
C GLY A 38 15.54 -6.95 -4.99
N GLN A 39 15.17 -7.80 -5.96
CA GLN A 39 13.75 -8.06 -6.21
C GLN A 39 13.18 -8.82 -5.01
N ASN A 40 12.60 -8.09 -4.06
CA ASN A 40 11.61 -8.63 -3.14
C ASN A 40 10.41 -9.07 -3.99
N THR A 41 10.41 -10.33 -4.43
CA THR A 41 9.32 -10.93 -5.20
C THR A 41 8.06 -11.15 -4.36
N GLY A 42 8.17 -11.05 -3.04
CA GLY A 42 7.04 -11.05 -2.11
C GLY A 42 6.43 -9.64 -1.95
N GLY A 43 5.14 -9.60 -1.66
CA GLY A 43 4.49 -8.36 -1.23
C GLY A 43 4.90 -7.97 0.19
N ALA A 44 4.82 -6.68 0.49
CA ALA A 44 5.13 -6.14 1.81
C ALA A 44 4.23 -4.93 2.07
N LEU A 45 3.34 -5.03 3.06
CA LEU A 45 2.46 -3.94 3.40
C LEU A 45 3.16 -2.98 4.37
N ALA A 46 3.18 -1.69 4.03
CA ALA A 46 3.71 -0.61 4.84
C ALA A 46 2.69 0.52 4.96
N ALA A 47 2.82 1.34 6.00
CA ALA A 47 2.03 2.55 6.18
C ALA A 47 2.90 3.79 5.93
N GLU A 48 2.30 4.86 5.40
CA GLU A 48 2.96 6.16 5.27
C GLU A 48 3.30 6.74 6.65
N GLU A 49 2.38 6.58 7.59
CA GLU A 49 2.56 6.83 9.02
C GLU A 49 1.98 5.66 9.83
N SER A 50 2.59 5.34 10.97
CA SER A 50 2.16 4.24 11.84
C SER A 50 1.63 4.72 13.20
N SER A 51 1.59 6.03 13.43
CA SER A 51 1.12 6.65 14.67
C SER A 51 0.36 7.93 14.40
N PHE A 52 -0.73 8.15 15.12
CA PHE A 52 -1.49 9.41 15.11
C PHE A 52 -1.84 9.85 16.54
N ASP A 53 -1.87 11.16 16.79
CA ASP A 53 -2.30 11.72 18.08
C ASP A 53 -3.56 12.56 17.85
N PHE A 54 -4.68 12.15 18.45
CA PHE A 54 -5.92 12.92 18.43
C PHE A 54 -5.84 14.17 19.31
N GLY A 55 -4.81 14.30 20.14
CA GLY A 55 -4.68 15.34 21.13
C GLY A 55 -5.72 15.19 22.23
N VAL A 56 -6.33 16.30 22.62
CA VAL A 56 -7.38 16.31 23.64
C VAL A 56 -8.74 16.16 22.98
N ILE A 57 -9.50 15.14 23.38
CA ILE A 57 -10.85 14.85 22.87
C ILE A 57 -11.83 14.70 24.03
N SER A 58 -13.08 15.13 23.82
CA SER A 58 -14.15 14.97 24.82
C SER A 58 -15.02 13.77 24.51
N MET A 59 -15.36 13.00 25.53
CA MET A 59 -16.33 11.91 25.41
C MET A 59 -17.68 12.40 24.90
N ALA A 60 -18.10 13.61 25.29
CA ALA A 60 -19.35 14.22 24.85
C ALA A 60 -19.35 14.61 23.35
N ALA A 61 -18.19 14.68 22.70
CA ALA A 61 -18.07 15.03 21.28
C ALA A 61 -18.37 13.84 20.34
N GLY A 62 -18.49 12.63 20.89
CA GLY A 62 -18.75 11.41 20.13
C GLY A 62 -17.48 10.75 19.59
N GLU A 63 -17.65 9.91 18.57
CA GLU A 63 -16.56 9.15 17.96
C GLU A 63 -15.57 10.05 17.21
N VAL A 64 -14.30 9.65 17.23
CA VAL A 64 -13.25 10.28 16.41
C VAL A 64 -12.66 9.24 15.45
N SER A 65 -12.17 9.69 14.30
CA SER A 65 -11.55 8.78 13.32
C SER A 65 -10.29 9.36 12.66
N HIS A 66 -9.42 8.45 12.24
CA HIS A 66 -8.22 8.76 11.45
C HIS A 66 -8.00 7.69 10.39
N SER A 67 -7.56 8.09 9.19
CA SER A 67 -7.30 7.17 8.08
C SER A 67 -5.81 7.05 7.82
N PHE A 68 -5.25 5.87 8.12
CA PHE A 68 -3.86 5.56 7.81
C PHE A 68 -3.74 5.10 6.35
N LYS A 69 -2.92 5.79 5.57
CA LYS A 69 -2.56 5.35 4.21
C LYS A 69 -1.59 4.18 4.29
N ILE A 70 -1.94 3.12 3.58
CA ILE A 70 -1.12 1.91 3.46
C ILE A 70 -0.82 1.62 2.01
N LYS A 71 0.34 1.02 1.76
CA LYS A 71 0.83 0.69 0.43
C LYS A 71 1.54 -0.64 0.44
N ASN A 72 1.38 -1.41 -0.62
CA ASN A 72 2.28 -2.53 -0.86
C ASN A 72 3.59 -2.01 -1.48
N SER A 73 4.65 -2.00 -0.68
CA SER A 73 6.01 -1.59 -1.08
C SER A 73 6.86 -2.77 -1.60
N GLY A 74 6.31 -3.99 -1.60
CA GLY A 74 6.94 -5.17 -2.17
C GLY A 74 6.77 -5.28 -3.68
N GLY A 75 7.53 -6.18 -4.31
CA GLY A 75 7.46 -6.44 -5.75
C GLY A 75 6.42 -7.48 -6.15
N GLY A 76 5.82 -8.18 -5.19
CA GLY A 76 4.70 -9.12 -5.39
C GLY A 76 3.40 -8.67 -4.72
N PRO A 77 2.25 -9.33 -5.00
CA PRO A 77 1.01 -9.07 -4.27
C PRO A 77 1.16 -9.45 -2.78
N VAL A 78 0.40 -8.78 -1.92
CA VAL A 78 0.24 -9.12 -0.50
C VAL A 78 -1.24 -9.32 -0.19
N VAL A 79 -1.57 -10.36 0.58
CA VAL A 79 -2.93 -10.63 1.05
C VAL A 79 -3.06 -10.22 2.50
N VAL A 80 -3.99 -9.32 2.80
CA VAL A 80 -4.40 -9.00 4.17
C VAL A 80 -5.44 -10.03 4.62
N ASN A 81 -5.05 -10.87 5.57
CA ASN A 81 -5.85 -12.00 6.06
C ASN A 81 -6.73 -11.62 7.25
N LYS A 82 -6.34 -10.57 7.98
CA LYS A 82 -7.02 -10.18 9.21
C LYS A 82 -6.72 -8.73 9.54
N ILE A 83 -7.76 -8.00 9.95
CA ILE A 83 -7.63 -6.73 10.64
C ILE A 83 -8.33 -6.86 11.99
N TYR A 84 -7.73 -6.34 13.06
CA TYR A 84 -8.33 -6.37 14.39
C TYR A 84 -7.75 -5.28 15.29
N THR A 85 -8.52 -4.89 16.32
CA THR A 85 -8.15 -3.81 17.25
C THR A 85 -7.74 -4.34 18.62
N SER A 86 -6.98 -3.54 19.36
CA SER A 86 -6.51 -3.87 20.72
C SER A 86 -7.56 -3.62 21.81
N CYS A 87 -8.66 -2.93 21.50
CA CYS A 87 -9.74 -2.55 22.42
C CYS A 87 -11.09 -2.67 21.72
N MET A 88 -12.13 -3.12 22.42
CA MET A 88 -13.51 -3.11 21.90
C MET A 88 -14.05 -1.68 21.63
N CYS A 89 -13.46 -0.67 22.26
CA CYS A 89 -13.72 0.75 22.04
C CYS A 89 -13.22 1.28 20.69
N THR A 90 -12.62 0.43 19.86
CA THR A 90 -12.03 0.82 18.59
C THR A 90 -12.47 -0.15 17.49
N THR A 91 -12.84 0.40 16.34
CA THR A 91 -13.08 -0.37 15.12
C THR A 91 -12.16 0.10 13.98
N ALA A 92 -11.96 -0.76 12.98
CA ALA A 92 -11.16 -0.47 11.80
C ALA A 92 -11.91 -0.84 10.52
N ILE A 93 -11.80 -0.02 9.48
CA ILE A 93 -12.41 -0.24 8.16
C ILE A 93 -11.30 -0.17 7.12
N LEU A 94 -11.16 -1.22 6.32
CA LEU A 94 -10.26 -1.19 5.16
C LEU A 94 -11.01 -0.60 3.96
N ASN A 95 -10.45 0.44 3.36
CA ASN A 95 -10.94 1.04 2.12
C ASN A 95 -9.91 0.84 1.02
N LYS A 96 -10.25 0.03 0.01
CA LYS A 96 -9.40 -0.20 -1.16
C LYS A 96 -10.15 0.21 -2.43
N GLY A 97 -9.74 1.33 -3.03
CA GLY A 97 -10.37 1.85 -4.25
C GLY A 97 -11.88 2.10 -4.10
N GLY A 98 -12.35 2.52 -2.91
CA GLY A 98 -13.76 2.78 -2.62
C GLY A 98 -14.54 1.56 -2.09
N ASN A 99 -13.94 0.36 -2.12
CA ASN A 99 -14.54 -0.83 -1.53
C ASN A 99 -14.20 -0.89 -0.04
N LYS A 100 -15.23 -0.79 0.81
CA LYS A 100 -15.09 -0.86 2.27
C LYS A 100 -15.29 -2.28 2.78
N SER A 101 -14.38 -2.73 3.65
CA SER A 101 -14.44 -4.00 4.37
C SER A 101 -14.31 -3.74 5.87
N GLY A 102 -15.22 -4.33 6.67
CA GLY A 102 -15.31 -4.08 8.11
C GLY A 102 -16.73 -3.70 8.54
N PRO A 103 -16.92 -3.09 9.73
CA PRO A 103 -15.88 -2.76 10.71
C PRO A 103 -15.27 -4.00 11.38
N PHE A 104 -13.98 -3.95 11.62
CA PHE A 104 -13.23 -4.96 12.36
C PHE A 104 -12.97 -4.47 13.78
N GLY A 105 -13.32 -5.28 14.78
CA GLY A 105 -13.13 -4.95 16.19
C GLY A 105 -12.15 -5.88 16.91
N MET A 106 -12.20 -5.84 18.23
CA MET A 106 -11.42 -6.73 19.09
C MET A 106 -11.86 -8.19 18.89
N PRO A 107 -10.91 -9.14 18.76
CA PRO A 107 -11.25 -10.55 18.67
C PRO A 107 -12.10 -11.02 19.87
N GLY A 108 -13.15 -11.80 19.62
CA GLY A 108 -14.03 -12.34 20.66
C GLY A 108 -15.19 -11.42 21.08
N HIS A 109 -15.27 -10.19 20.57
CA HIS A 109 -16.32 -9.22 20.91
C HIS A 109 -17.21 -8.84 19.70
N GLY A 110 -17.46 -9.79 18.78
CA GLY A 110 -18.29 -9.57 17.59
C GLY A 110 -18.27 -10.75 16.60
N SER A 111 -18.91 -10.57 15.45
CA SER A 111 -18.90 -11.59 14.38
C SER A 111 -17.50 -11.67 13.74
N ALA A 112 -16.95 -12.88 13.63
CA ALA A 112 -15.63 -13.11 13.06
C ALA A 112 -15.68 -12.98 11.53
N THR A 113 -15.54 -11.76 11.01
CA THR A 113 -15.43 -11.55 9.57
C THR A 113 -14.03 -11.96 9.12
N ARG A 114 -13.94 -12.98 8.25
CA ARG A 114 -12.68 -13.31 7.57
C ARG A 114 -12.44 -12.29 6.46
N LEU A 115 -11.23 -11.73 6.43
CA LEU A 115 -10.76 -10.84 5.38
C LEU A 115 -9.79 -11.62 4.49
N LYS A 116 -9.88 -11.42 3.18
CA LYS A 116 -8.88 -11.90 2.20
C LYS A 116 -8.76 -10.84 1.10
N GLU A 117 -8.16 -9.71 1.45
CA GLU A 117 -8.00 -8.60 0.53
C GLU A 117 -6.60 -8.63 -0.08
N THR A 118 -6.51 -8.71 -1.40
CA THR A 118 -5.23 -8.66 -2.11
C THR A 118 -4.89 -7.23 -2.49
N ILE A 119 -3.69 -6.79 -2.16
CA ILE A 119 -3.13 -5.48 -2.53
C ILE A 119 -1.94 -5.73 -3.45
N GLY A 120 -2.05 -5.30 -4.71
CA GLY A 120 -1.03 -5.47 -5.74
C GLY A 120 0.23 -4.61 -5.48
N PRO A 121 1.36 -4.90 -6.14
CA PRO A 121 2.58 -4.10 -6.01
C PRO A 121 2.31 -2.61 -6.29
N GLY A 122 2.70 -1.73 -5.36
CA GLY A 122 2.48 -0.29 -5.47
C GLY A 122 1.04 0.18 -5.30
N GLU A 123 0.07 -0.72 -5.12
CA GLU A 123 -1.32 -0.37 -4.83
C GLU A 123 -1.45 0.21 -3.42
N GLU A 124 -2.35 1.19 -3.28
CA GLU A 124 -2.62 1.91 -2.04
C GLU A 124 -4.04 1.62 -1.54
N ALA A 125 -4.19 1.65 -0.22
CA ALA A 125 -5.45 1.51 0.49
C ALA A 125 -5.40 2.36 1.77
N GLU A 126 -6.53 2.47 2.46
CA GLU A 126 -6.62 3.18 3.74
C GLU A 126 -7.20 2.25 4.81
N ILE A 127 -6.68 2.35 6.03
CA ILE A 127 -7.31 1.77 7.22
C ILE A 127 -7.85 2.94 8.04
N GLU A 128 -9.17 3.12 7.98
CA GLU A 128 -9.91 4.08 8.81
C GLU A 128 -10.10 3.47 10.20
N VAL A 129 -9.56 4.12 11.21
CA VAL A 129 -9.68 3.72 12.62
C VAL A 129 -10.69 4.64 13.28
N VAL A 130 -11.72 4.05 13.89
CA VAL A 130 -12.77 4.78 14.61
C VAL A 130 -12.68 4.43 16.09
N PHE A 131 -12.60 5.45 16.94
CA PHE A 131 -12.51 5.33 18.38
C PHE A 131 -13.76 5.93 19.04
N ASP A 132 -14.41 5.14 19.89
CA ASP A 132 -15.49 5.59 20.78
C ASP A 132 -14.90 5.89 22.17
N PRO A 133 -14.66 7.17 22.51
CA PRO A 133 -14.17 7.55 23.84
C PRO A 133 -15.20 7.31 24.95
N ALA A 134 -16.49 7.16 24.62
CA ALA A 134 -17.56 6.99 25.60
C ALA A 134 -17.85 5.52 25.96
N ALA A 135 -17.21 4.55 25.30
CA ALA A 135 -17.48 3.11 25.43
C ALA A 135 -17.41 2.55 26.86
N HIS A 136 -16.67 3.20 27.78
CA HIS A 136 -16.48 2.76 29.17
C HIS A 136 -17.13 3.69 30.22
N GLY A 137 -17.89 4.70 29.80
CA GLY A 137 -18.41 5.72 30.71
C GLY A 137 -17.29 6.55 31.36
N PRO A 138 -17.56 7.29 32.46
CA PRO A 138 -16.67 8.33 32.99
C PRO A 138 -15.29 7.83 33.44
N GLU A 139 -15.14 6.53 33.65
CA GLU A 139 -13.85 5.88 33.98
C GLU A 139 -12.92 5.77 32.75
N GLY A 140 -13.40 6.08 31.54
CA GLY A 140 -12.65 6.06 30.28
C GLY A 140 -11.79 7.29 30.00
N THR A 141 -11.54 8.15 30.99
CA THR A 141 -10.81 9.41 30.84
C THR A 141 -9.29 9.26 31.02
N GLY A 142 -8.52 10.25 30.56
CA GLY A 142 -7.07 10.29 30.64
C GLY A 142 -6.36 9.86 29.37
N LEU A 143 -5.03 9.68 29.46
CA LEU A 143 -4.20 9.28 28.33
C LEU A 143 -4.50 7.83 27.95
N ILE A 144 -4.85 7.63 26.68
CA ILE A 144 -5.05 6.31 26.08
C ILE A 144 -4.08 6.08 24.93
N LYS A 145 -3.81 4.80 24.68
CA LYS A 145 -3.07 4.31 23.53
C LYS A 145 -3.76 3.07 23.01
N ARG A 146 -4.00 3.00 21.70
CA ARG A 146 -4.68 1.88 21.05
C ARG A 146 -3.94 1.47 19.80
N VAL A 147 -4.10 0.20 19.43
CA VAL A 147 -3.40 -0.40 18.30
C VAL A 147 -4.41 -1.11 17.40
N VAL A 148 -4.24 -0.92 16.10
CA VAL A 148 -4.88 -1.69 15.04
C VAL A 148 -3.81 -2.53 14.36
N TYR A 149 -4.12 -3.81 14.16
CA TYR A 149 -3.24 -4.79 13.53
C TYR A 149 -3.81 -5.20 12.19
N ALA A 150 -2.96 -5.30 11.17
CA ALA A 150 -3.26 -5.97 9.92
C ALA A 150 -2.27 -7.13 9.71
N GLU A 151 -2.76 -8.37 9.68
CA GLU A 151 -1.95 -9.56 9.41
C GLU A 151 -1.96 -9.88 7.92
N THR A 152 -0.79 -10.18 7.37
CA THR A 152 -0.60 -10.49 5.96
C THR A 152 -0.04 -11.90 5.75
N ASP A 153 0.02 -12.34 4.50
CA ASP A 153 0.73 -13.55 4.07
C ASP A 153 2.21 -13.33 3.76
N SER A 154 2.72 -12.10 3.91
CA SER A 154 4.12 -11.78 3.68
C SER A 154 5.00 -12.31 4.81
N GLU A 155 6.01 -13.12 4.48
CA GLU A 155 7.02 -13.54 5.45
C GLU A 155 7.88 -12.37 5.94
N ALA A 156 8.15 -11.39 5.08
CA ALA A 156 8.97 -10.22 5.40
C ALA A 156 8.20 -9.17 6.21
N ALA A 157 6.89 -9.07 6.00
CA ALA A 157 6.02 -8.12 6.67
C ALA A 157 4.69 -8.77 7.14
N PRO A 158 4.74 -9.77 8.04
CA PRO A 158 3.56 -10.57 8.40
C PRO A 158 2.51 -9.79 9.18
N LYS A 159 2.88 -8.63 9.73
CA LYS A 159 2.01 -7.80 10.57
C LYS A 159 2.36 -6.33 10.45
N LEU A 160 1.37 -5.52 10.08
CA LEU A 160 1.40 -4.07 10.20
C LEU A 160 0.72 -3.65 11.51
N GLN A 161 1.30 -2.67 12.21
CA GLN A 161 0.74 -2.08 13.42
C GLN A 161 0.52 -0.58 13.21
N LEU A 162 -0.69 -0.12 13.49
CA LEU A 162 -1.09 1.28 13.45
C LEU A 162 -1.52 1.67 14.84
N THR A 163 -0.98 2.78 15.33
CA THR A 163 -1.17 3.22 16.72
C THR A 163 -1.86 4.56 16.73
N PHE A 164 -2.74 4.78 17.71
CA PHE A 164 -3.13 6.14 18.04
C PHE A 164 -3.10 6.39 19.54
N GLU A 165 -2.93 7.66 19.88
CA GLU A 165 -2.98 8.19 21.24
C GLU A 165 -4.02 9.31 21.31
N ALA A 166 -4.58 9.51 22.51
CA ALA A 166 -5.47 10.63 22.81
C ALA A 166 -5.46 10.89 24.32
N ASN A 167 -5.75 12.13 24.72
CA ASN A 167 -6.12 12.47 26.10
C ASN A 167 -7.62 12.70 26.17
N VAL A 168 -8.34 11.75 26.78
CA VAL A 168 -9.81 11.76 26.86
C VAL A 168 -10.26 12.58 28.05
N THR A 169 -11.10 13.56 27.82
CA THR A 169 -11.80 14.32 28.88
C THR A 169 -13.26 13.91 28.94
N PRO A 170 -13.95 14.16 30.06
CA PRO A 170 -15.40 14.06 30.13
C PRO A 170 -16.11 14.77 28.96
#